data_AF-A0AAV1ZT15-F1
#
_entry.id   AF-A0AAV1ZT15-F1
#
_cell.length_a   1.000
_cell.length_b   1.000
_cell.length_c   1.000
_cell.angle_alpha   90.00
_cell.angle_beta   90.00
_cell.angle_gamma   90.00
#
_symmetry.space_group_name_H-M   'P 1'
#
loop_
_entity.id
_entity.type
_entity.pdbx_description
1 polymer ?
#
loop_
_entity_poly.entity_id
_entity_poly.type
_entity_poly.pdbx_seq_one_letter_code
_entity_poly.pdbx_strand_id
1 'polypeptide(L)'
;MRTDNVSVVLLHEYPEYAESCANLLNNQWKRSFSARIHSLNRCCKELPDSLVLLEEENGQKRVIGHSRLTRVLEDDDGCWIESVVIAEDKRNKGYGKYLMNKTEEYAKELV
;
A
#
# COMPACT_ATOMS: atom_id res chain seq x y z
N MET A 1 3.87 4.77 18.84
CA MET A 1 4.55 4.09 17.72
C MET A 1 5.75 4.96 17.36
N ARG A 2 6.97 4.41 17.30
CA ARG A 2 8.10 5.15 16.70
C ARG A 2 7.92 5.11 15.19
N THR A 3 7.90 6.28 14.55
CA THR A 3 7.79 6.45 13.10
C THR A 3 9.15 6.66 12.44
N ASP A 4 10.21 6.77 13.24
CA ASP A 4 11.50 7.32 12.82
C ASP A 4 12.21 6.49 11.73
N ASN A 5 11.82 5.23 11.57
CA ASN A 5 12.36 4.31 10.57
C ASN A 5 11.29 3.78 9.60
N VAL A 6 10.11 4.39 9.52
CA VAL A 6 9.06 3.97 8.58
C VAL A 6 8.60 5.12 7.70
N SER A 7 8.35 4.82 6.42
CA SER A 7 7.89 5.79 5.43
C SER A 7 6.80 5.17 4.55
N VAL A 8 5.89 5.99 4.03
CA VAL A 8 4.91 5.55 3.03
C VAL A 8 5.28 6.15 1.69
N VAL A 9 5.26 5.33 0.64
CA VAL A 9 5.53 5.73 -0.74
C VAL A 9 4.39 5.31 -1.67
N LEU A 10 4.27 5.95 -2.82
CA LEU A 10 3.29 5.62 -3.85
C LEU A 10 3.88 4.58 -4.81
N LEU A 11 3.16 3.50 -5.07
CA LEU A 11 3.70 2.38 -5.84
C LEU A 11 3.97 2.75 -7.30
N HIS A 12 3.19 3.65 -7.89
CA HIS A 12 3.43 4.10 -9.26
C HIS A 12 4.74 4.89 -9.43
N GLU A 13 5.27 5.48 -8.35
CA GLU A 13 6.57 6.16 -8.35
C GLU A 13 7.74 5.22 -8.03
N TYR A 14 7.46 4.12 -7.30
CA TYR A 14 8.45 3.14 -6.84
C TYR A 14 8.05 1.70 -7.25
N PRO A 15 7.99 1.40 -8.56
CA PRO A 15 7.53 0.11 -9.07
C PRO A 15 8.41 -1.07 -8.64
N GLU A 16 9.65 -0.84 -8.20
CA GLU A 16 10.54 -1.87 -7.65
C GLU A 16 9.95 -2.59 -6.43
N TYR A 17 8.99 -1.98 -5.72
CA TYR A 17 8.32 -2.60 -4.58
C TYR A 17 7.13 -3.51 -4.96
N ALA A 18 6.77 -3.60 -6.25
CA ALA A 18 5.60 -4.36 -6.69
C ALA A 18 5.68 -5.85 -6.34
N GLU A 19 6.84 -6.49 -6.53
CA GLU A 19 7.02 -7.90 -6.17
C GLU A 19 6.90 -8.15 -4.67
N SER A 20 7.47 -7.26 -3.87
CA SER A 20 7.37 -7.31 -2.40
C SER A 20 5.92 -7.14 -1.93
N CYS A 21 5.17 -6.23 -2.57
CA CYS A 21 3.73 -6.06 -2.32
C CYS A 21 2.93 -7.31 -2.72
N ALA A 22 3.24 -7.92 -3.86
CA ALA A 22 2.58 -9.13 -4.34
C ALA A 22 2.77 -10.29 -3.35
N ASN A 23 3.98 -10.46 -2.82
CA ASN A 23 4.30 -11.45 -1.78
C ASN A 23 3.51 -11.17 -0.48
N LEU A 24 3.54 -9.92 0.01
CA LEU A 24 2.79 -9.52 1.21
C LEU A 24 1.29 -9.81 1.08
N LEU A 25 0.68 -9.43 -0.05
CA LEU A 25 -0.73 -9.67 -0.33
C LEU A 25 -1.06 -11.16 -0.42
N ASN A 26 -0.19 -11.97 -1.02
CA ASN A 26 -0.41 -13.41 -1.15
C ASN A 26 -0.25 -14.18 0.17
N ASN A 27 0.59 -13.67 1.08
CA ASN A 27 0.68 -14.22 2.44
C ASN A 27 -0.63 -14.06 3.20
N GLN A 28 -1.41 -13.00 2.91
CA GLN A 28 -2.71 -12.77 3.54
C GLN A 28 -3.90 -13.37 2.76
N TRP A 29 -3.90 -13.23 1.44
CA TRP A 29 -4.96 -13.71 0.56
C TRP A 29 -4.35 -14.36 -0.69
N LYS A 30 -4.25 -15.70 -0.70
CA LYS A 30 -3.59 -16.45 -1.78
C LYS A 30 -4.27 -16.22 -3.14
N ARG A 31 -3.49 -15.71 -4.11
CA ARG A 31 -3.82 -15.63 -5.55
C ARG A 31 -2.57 -16.00 -6.37
N SER A 32 -2.70 -16.16 -7.68
CA SER A 32 -1.51 -16.30 -8.53
C SER A 32 -0.63 -15.05 -8.42
N PHE A 33 0.69 -15.24 -8.40
CA PHE A 33 1.64 -14.14 -8.35
C PHE A 33 1.49 -13.21 -9.56
N SER A 34 1.31 -13.78 -10.76
CA SER A 34 1.05 -13.03 -11.99
C SER A 34 -0.20 -12.15 -11.90
N ALA A 35 -1.29 -12.61 -11.27
CA ALA A 35 -2.48 -11.79 -11.08
C ALA A 35 -2.25 -10.64 -10.09
N ARG A 36 -1.37 -10.83 -9.08
CA ARG A 36 -0.97 -9.74 -8.18
C ARG A 36 -0.17 -8.68 -8.93
N ILE A 37 0.87 -9.09 -9.64
CA ILE A 37 1.72 -8.19 -10.44
C ILE A 37 0.89 -7.45 -11.48
N HIS A 38 0.04 -8.14 -12.23
CA HIS A 38 -0.84 -7.49 -13.21
C HIS A 38 -1.71 -6.41 -12.57
N SER A 39 -2.24 -6.67 -11.37
CA SER A 39 -3.07 -5.70 -10.64
C SER A 39 -2.26 -4.51 -10.12
N LEU A 40 -1.06 -4.74 -9.60
CA LEU A 40 -0.16 -3.71 -9.07
C LEU A 40 0.41 -2.83 -10.18
N ASN A 41 0.70 -3.38 -11.36
CA ASN A 41 1.16 -2.64 -12.54
C ASN A 41 0.11 -1.70 -13.14
N ARG A 42 -1.14 -1.74 -12.64
CA ARG A 42 -2.19 -0.77 -13.00
C ARG A 42 -2.12 0.52 -12.18
N CYS A 43 -1.21 0.60 -11.20
CA CYS A 43 -1.06 1.80 -10.37
C CYS A 43 -0.67 3.02 -11.22
N CYS A 44 -1.30 4.16 -10.98
CA CYS A 44 -1.03 5.42 -11.67
C CYS A 44 -1.38 6.62 -10.79
N LYS A 45 -1.06 7.83 -11.27
CA LYS A 45 -1.27 9.08 -10.53
C LYS A 45 -2.75 9.43 -10.22
N GLU A 46 -3.71 8.88 -10.96
CA GLU A 46 -5.14 9.28 -10.91
C GLU A 46 -6.09 8.26 -10.27
N LEU A 47 -5.57 7.12 -9.79
CA LEU A 47 -6.28 5.90 -9.40
C LEU A 47 -6.54 4.88 -10.53
N PRO A 48 -6.35 3.58 -10.27
CA PRO A 48 -6.00 3.00 -8.97
C PRO A 48 -4.54 3.30 -8.60
N ASP A 49 -4.25 3.41 -7.32
CA ASP A 49 -2.87 3.51 -6.82
C ASP A 49 -2.71 2.78 -5.49
N SER A 50 -1.49 2.38 -5.17
CA SER A 50 -1.21 1.67 -3.92
C SER A 50 -0.18 2.41 -3.09
N LEU A 51 -0.47 2.59 -1.81
CA LEU A 51 0.49 3.09 -0.84
C LEU A 51 1.23 1.91 -0.21
N VAL A 52 2.55 2.05 -0.13
CA VAL A 52 3.46 1.03 0.38
C VAL A 52 4.13 1.54 1.65
N LEU A 53 3.91 0.85 2.77
CA LEU A 53 4.60 1.14 4.02
C LEU A 53 5.95 0.42 4.02
N LEU A 54 7.02 1.18 4.09
CA LEU A 54 8.40 0.72 4.17
C LEU A 54 8.91 0.86 5.60
N GLU A 55 9.73 -0.10 6.02
CA GLU A 55 10.55 -0.02 7.23
C GLU A 55 12.01 -0.07 6.82
N GLU A 56 12.80 0.87 7.33
CA GLU A 56 14.24 0.90 7.14
C GLU A 56 14.95 0.27 8.34
N GLU A 57 15.80 -0.71 8.05
CA GLU A 57 16.63 -1.40 9.03
C GLU A 57 18.02 -1.65 8.42
N ASN A 58 19.07 -1.18 9.08
CA ASN A 58 20.46 -1.32 8.63
C ASN A 58 20.70 -0.83 7.18
N GLY A 59 20.04 0.26 6.78
CA GLY A 59 20.15 0.84 5.43
C GLY A 59 19.38 0.08 4.33
N GLN A 60 18.56 -0.91 4.70
CA GLN A 60 17.70 -1.64 3.77
C GLN A 60 16.23 -1.31 4.03
N LYS A 61 15.48 -1.07 2.96
CA LYS A 61 14.03 -0.81 3.02
C LYS A 61 13.24 -2.09 2.73
N ARG A 62 12.33 -2.45 3.63
CA ARG A 62 11.45 -3.61 3.50
C ARG A 62 9.99 -3.17 3.44
N VAL A 63 9.22 -3.77 2.54
CA VAL A 63 7.76 -3.60 2.54
C VAL A 63 7.16 -4.30 3.75
N ILE A 64 6.46 -3.55 4.60
CA ILE A 64 5.77 -4.05 5.80
C ILE A 64 4.27 -3.78 5.78
N GLY A 65 3.77 -3.01 4.83
CA GLY A 65 2.35 -2.75 4.68
C GLY A 65 1.97 -2.30 3.28
N HIS A 66 0.71 -2.48 2.94
CA HIS A 66 0.13 -2.13 1.65
C HIS A 66 -1.32 -1.69 1.85
N SER A 67 -1.75 -0.67 1.13
CA SER A 67 -3.16 -0.30 0.95
C SER A 67 -3.36 0.14 -0.49
N ARG A 68 -4.57 -0.02 -1.02
CA ARG A 68 -4.88 0.40 -2.38
C ARG A 68 -6.10 1.30 -2.40
N LEU A 69 -6.04 2.34 -3.23
CA LEU A 69 -7.15 3.22 -3.56
C LEU A 69 -7.62 2.92 -4.99
N THR A 70 -8.93 2.91 -5.18
CA THR A 70 -9.58 2.79 -6.50
C THR A 70 -10.75 3.79 -6.58
N ARG A 71 -11.16 4.16 -7.79
CA ARG A 71 -12.32 5.05 -7.98
C ARG A 71 -13.63 4.34 -7.62
N VAL A 72 -14.59 5.08 -7.09
CA VAL A 72 -15.98 4.65 -6.96
C VAL A 72 -16.73 5.09 -8.23
N LEU A 73 -17.58 4.21 -8.78
CA LEU A 73 -18.40 4.58 -9.95
C LEU A 73 -19.46 5.59 -9.52
N GLU A 74 -19.64 6.64 -10.34
CA GLU A 74 -20.66 7.69 -10.13
C GLU A 74 -20.49 8.54 -8.86
N ASP A 75 -19.32 8.46 -8.21
CA ASP A 75 -18.93 9.30 -7.08
C ASP A 75 -17.54 9.90 -7.36
N ASP A 76 -17.53 11.10 -7.92
CA ASP A 76 -16.30 11.79 -8.30
C ASP A 76 -15.52 12.31 -7.08
N ASP A 77 -16.19 12.46 -5.92
CA ASP A 77 -15.62 12.94 -4.66
C ASP A 77 -15.22 11.76 -3.72
N GLY A 78 -15.37 10.52 -4.20
CA GLY A 78 -15.21 9.30 -3.42
C GLY A 78 -14.13 8.37 -3.96
N CYS A 79 -13.49 7.65 -3.05
CA CYS A 79 -12.57 6.56 -3.38
C CYS A 79 -12.80 5.34 -2.50
N TRP A 80 -12.46 4.16 -3.03
CA TRP A 80 -12.57 2.90 -2.34
C TRP A 80 -11.20 2.44 -1.87
N ILE A 81 -11.07 2.20 -0.56
CA ILE A 81 -9.86 1.62 0.02
C ILE A 81 -10.01 0.10 0.10
N GLU A 82 -9.07 -0.61 -0.50
CA GLU A 82 -9.05 -2.07 -0.53
C GLU A 82 -7.65 -2.64 -0.26
N SER A 83 -7.59 -3.97 -0.09
CA SER A 83 -6.35 -4.73 0.03
C SER A 83 -5.39 -4.19 1.11
N VAL A 84 -5.93 -3.70 2.23
CA VAL A 84 -5.16 -3.15 3.35
C VAL A 84 -4.55 -4.29 4.18
N VAL A 85 -3.22 -4.35 4.24
CA VAL A 85 -2.51 -5.41 4.96
C VAL A 85 -1.24 -4.87 5.61
N ILE A 86 -0.97 -5.36 6.82
CA ILE A 86 0.32 -5.21 7.51
C ILE A 86 0.94 -6.60 7.65
N ALA A 87 2.25 -6.69 7.41
CA ALA A 87 3.05 -7.89 7.62
C ALA A 87 2.80 -8.46 9.03
N GLU A 88 2.65 -9.77 9.13
CA GLU A 88 2.16 -10.43 10.34
C GLU A 88 3.02 -10.14 11.58
N ASP A 89 4.35 -10.18 11.41
CA ASP A 89 5.36 -9.86 12.43
C ASP A 89 5.38 -8.37 12.85
N LYS A 90 4.65 -7.53 12.13
CA LYS A 90 4.56 -6.07 12.36
C LYS A 90 3.17 -5.63 12.84
N ARG A 91 2.21 -6.55 13.02
CA ARG A 91 0.88 -6.23 13.57
C ARG A 91 0.93 -5.82 15.04
N ASN A 92 -0.15 -5.19 15.51
CA ASN A 92 -0.31 -4.69 16.89
C ASN A 92 0.72 -3.64 17.34
N LYS A 93 1.44 -3.02 16.40
CA LYS A 93 2.44 -1.98 16.66
C LYS A 93 1.99 -0.56 16.27
N GLY A 94 0.77 -0.43 15.75
CA GLY A 94 0.20 0.85 15.29
C GLY A 94 0.36 1.13 13.80
N TYR A 95 1.10 0.31 13.05
CA TYR A 95 1.38 0.54 11.62
C TYR A 95 0.14 0.54 10.73
N GLY A 96 -0.90 -0.23 11.07
CA GLY A 96 -2.17 -0.19 10.33
C GLY A 96 -2.84 1.18 10.40
N LYS A 97 -2.89 1.78 11.61
CA LYS A 97 -3.40 3.15 11.79
C LYS A 97 -2.55 4.16 11.04
N TYR A 98 -1.23 4.03 11.10
CA TYR A 98 -0.32 4.94 10.40
C TYR A 98 -0.49 4.88 8.88
N LEU A 99 -0.55 3.68 8.32
CA LEU A 99 -0.80 3.49 6.89
C LEU A 99 -2.14 4.11 6.49
N MET A 100 -3.23 3.81 7.22
CA MET A 100 -4.56 4.36 6.91
C MET A 100 -4.61 5.88 6.99
N ASN A 101 -3.98 6.51 8.00
CA ASN A 101 -3.89 7.96 8.06
C ASN A 101 -3.20 8.54 6.81
N LYS A 102 -2.12 7.90 6.33
CA LYS A 102 -1.44 8.32 5.10
C LYS A 102 -2.27 8.07 3.84
N THR A 103 -3.03 6.98 3.80
CA THR A 103 -3.98 6.69 2.72
C THR A 103 -5.08 7.75 2.66
N GLU A 104 -5.63 8.16 3.80
CA GLU A 104 -6.65 9.21 3.89
C GLU A 104 -6.10 10.60 3.54
N GLU A 105 -4.87 10.91 3.95
CA GLU A 105 -4.17 12.14 3.55
C GLU A 105 -4.01 12.20 2.03
N TYR A 106 -3.51 11.13 1.40
CA TYR A 106 -3.34 11.07 -0.05
C TYR A 106 -4.67 11.08 -0.81
N ALA A 107 -5.70 10.39 -0.30
CA ALA A 107 -7.03 10.42 -0.91
C ALA A 107 -7.58 11.85 -1.04
N LYS A 108 -7.43 12.69 -0.02
CA LYS A 108 -7.87 14.11 -0.04
C LYS A 108 -7.15 14.98 -1.08
N GLU A 109 -6.03 14.53 -1.62
CA GLU A 109 -5.32 15.23 -2.70
C GLU A 109 -5.82 14.79 -4.09
N LEU A 110 -6.56 13.68 -4.15
CA LEU A 110 -7.06 13.06 -5.38
C LEU A 110 -8.56 13.28 -5.62
N VAL A 111 -9.36 13.31 -4.54
CA VAL A 111 -10.81 13.55 -4.55
C VAL A 111 -11.17 14.90 -3.97
#